data_AF-A0A9P1IBU9-F1
#
_entry.id   AF-A0A9P1IBU9-F1
#
_cell.length_a   1.000
_cell.length_b   1.000
_cell.length_c   1.000
_cell.angle_alpha   90.00
_cell.angle_beta   90.00
_cell.angle_gamma   90.00
#
_symmetry.space_group_name_H-M   'P 1'
#
loop_
_entity.id
_entity.type
_entity.pdbx_description
1 polymer ?
#
loop_
_entity_poly.entity_id
_entity_poly.type
_entity_poly.pdbx_seq_one_letter_code
_entity_poly.pdbx_strand_id
1 'polypeptide(L)'
;MDPLEVSKQPHWISKPYFRLSEVAKESITQNGEQTFREKQKQKLAETAQAQGISMKKARKRERRQLCGKRVLEIKRAKFPPCSRCAQPAGQNCSLERCKKCCRFKCKHEKLDCKAHRYIFSENAEIAENC
;
A
#
# COMPACT_ATOMS: atom_id res chain seq x y z
N MET A 1 -7.92 5.78 36.58
CA MET A 1 -7.27 6.59 35.52
C MET A 1 -8.30 7.58 35.02
N ASP A 2 -8.02 8.87 35.09
CA ASP A 2 -8.92 9.90 34.57
C ASP A 2 -8.94 9.84 33.03
N PRO A 3 -10.10 9.63 32.38
CA PRO A 3 -10.20 9.62 30.91
C PRO A 3 -9.67 10.89 30.25
N LEU A 4 -9.74 12.04 30.93
CA LEU A 4 -9.23 13.32 30.41
C LEU A 4 -7.70 13.33 30.32
N GLU A 5 -7.03 12.78 31.32
CA GLU A 5 -5.57 12.69 31.35
C GLU A 5 -5.03 11.74 30.28
N VAL A 6 -5.68 10.58 30.10
CA VAL A 6 -5.35 9.60 29.04
C VAL A 6 -5.54 10.20 27.65
N SER A 7 -6.57 11.04 27.47
CA SER A 7 -6.82 11.70 26.20
C SER A 7 -5.69 12.65 25.76
N LYS A 8 -4.99 13.27 26.72
CA LYS A 8 -3.89 14.23 26.49
C LYS A 8 -2.54 13.57 26.16
N GLN A 9 -2.43 12.24 26.29
CA GLN A 9 -1.19 11.54 26.00
C GLN A 9 -0.80 11.61 24.50
N PRO A 10 0.50 11.48 24.17
CA PRO A 10 0.97 11.48 22.79
C PRO A 10 0.31 10.40 21.91
N HIS A 11 0.19 10.67 20.61
CA HIS A 11 -0.51 9.78 19.67
C HIS A 11 0.21 8.45 19.38
N TRP A 12 1.50 8.32 19.74
CA TRP A 12 2.31 7.11 19.56
C TRP A 12 2.20 6.13 20.73
N ILE A 13 1.51 6.51 21.81
CA ILE A 13 1.16 5.61 22.91
C ILE A 13 -0.21 4.99 22.59
N SER A 14 -0.32 3.68 22.71
CA SER A 14 -1.59 2.97 22.56
C SER A 14 -2.54 3.39 23.68
N LYS A 15 -3.50 4.27 23.35
CA LYS A 15 -4.51 4.72 24.31
C LYS A 15 -5.55 3.61 24.52
N PRO A 16 -5.87 3.24 25.77
CA PRO A 16 -7.04 2.41 26.05
C PRO A 16 -8.30 3.09 25.52
N TYR A 17 -9.21 2.31 24.92
CA TYR A 17 -10.42 2.84 24.31
C TYR A 17 -11.44 3.24 25.38
N PHE A 18 -11.61 4.54 25.59
CA PHE A 18 -12.68 5.11 26.40
C PHE A 18 -13.63 5.92 25.52
N ARG A 19 -14.92 5.61 25.58
CA ARG A 19 -15.95 6.48 24.99
C ARG A 19 -16.21 7.63 25.97
N LEU A 20 -15.59 8.79 25.74
CA LEU A 20 -15.87 9.99 26.54
C LEU A 20 -17.32 10.47 26.32
N SER A 21 -17.96 10.91 27.40
CA SER A 21 -19.23 11.65 27.34
C SER A 21 -19.04 12.99 26.62
N GLU A 22 -20.09 13.56 26.03
CA GLU A 22 -19.99 14.83 25.28
C GLU A 22 -19.40 15.97 26.14
N VAL A 23 -19.77 16.05 27.42
CA VAL A 23 -19.23 17.01 28.40
C VAL A 23 -17.72 16.87 28.58
N ALA A 24 -17.20 15.65 28.56
CA ALA A 24 -15.77 15.39 28.67
C ALA A 24 -15.01 15.62 27.36
N LYS A 25 -15.68 15.60 26.20
CA LYS A 25 -15.09 16.04 24.93
C LYS A 25 -14.97 17.56 24.89
N GLU A 26 -15.99 18.25 25.39
CA GLU A 26 -16.01 19.70 25.50
C GLU A 26 -14.91 20.21 26.43
N SER A 27 -14.67 19.55 27.57
CA SER A 27 -13.61 19.94 28.52
C SER A 27 -12.19 19.73 28.00
N ILE A 28 -11.97 18.79 27.07
CA ILE A 28 -10.69 18.65 26.35
C ILE A 28 -10.45 19.86 25.42
N THR A 29 -11.51 20.39 24.82
CA THR A 29 -11.47 21.55 23.93
C THR A 29 -11.60 22.91 24.62
N GLN A 30 -11.95 22.93 25.92
CA GLN A 30 -12.23 24.16 26.69
C GLN A 30 -11.04 25.13 26.78
N ASN A 31 -9.80 24.67 26.56
CA ASN A 31 -8.62 25.53 26.53
C ASN A 31 -8.47 26.36 25.23
N GLY A 32 -9.52 26.44 24.40
CA GLY A 32 -9.48 27.16 23.12
C GLY A 32 -8.63 26.49 22.05
N GLU A 33 -8.10 25.29 22.33
CA GLU A 33 -7.43 24.49 21.33
C GLU A 33 -8.46 23.90 20.38
N GLN A 34 -8.49 24.48 19.18
CA GLN A 34 -9.19 23.89 18.04
C GLN A 34 -8.80 22.42 17.92
N THR A 35 -9.82 21.57 17.78
CA THR A 35 -9.59 20.15 17.54
C THR A 35 -8.71 19.96 16.31
N PHE A 36 -7.96 18.85 16.27
CA PHE A 36 -7.18 18.49 15.06
C PHE A 36 -8.03 18.55 13.79
N ARG A 37 -9.32 18.16 13.88
CA ARG A 37 -10.28 18.23 12.77
C ARG A 37 -10.60 19.66 12.34
N GLU A 38 -10.75 20.58 13.28
CA GLU A 38 -11.00 22.00 12.98
C GLU A 38 -9.79 22.69 12.38
N LYS A 39 -8.59 22.47 12.96
CA LYS A 39 -7.32 22.96 12.39
C LYS A 39 -7.14 22.47 10.95
N GLN A 40 -7.45 21.20 10.69
CA GLN A 40 -7.38 20.63 9.35
C GLN A 40 -8.43 21.24 8.39
N LYS A 41 -9.65 21.50 8.89
CA LYS A 41 -10.71 22.15 8.09
C LYS A 41 -10.35 23.59 7.74
N GLN A 42 -9.75 24.34 8.66
CA GLN A 42 -9.29 25.71 8.43
C GLN A 42 -8.15 25.77 7.41
N LYS A 43 -7.11 24.95 7.59
CA LYS A 43 -5.99 24.83 6.63
C LYS A 43 -6.48 24.53 5.20
N LEU A 44 -7.45 23.64 5.08
CA LEU A 44 -8.06 23.31 3.81
C LEU A 44 -8.86 24.48 3.22
N ALA A 45 -9.52 25.27 4.06
CA ALA A 45 -10.26 26.47 3.65
C ALA A 45 -9.33 27.57 3.15
N GLU A 46 -8.23 27.84 3.86
CA GLU A 46 -7.16 28.74 3.42
C GLU A 46 -6.58 28.30 2.08
N THR A 47 -6.32 27.00 1.92
CA THR A 47 -5.83 26.44 0.65
C THR A 47 -6.84 26.62 -0.48
N ALA A 48 -8.13 26.48 -0.20
CA ALA A 48 -9.19 26.65 -1.18
C ALA A 48 -9.32 28.12 -1.61
N GLN A 49 -9.25 29.06 -0.67
CA GLN A 49 -9.26 30.50 -0.92
C GLN A 49 -8.04 30.95 -1.71
N ALA A 50 -6.83 30.58 -1.28
CA ALA A 50 -5.58 30.92 -1.96
C ALA A 50 -5.52 30.41 -3.41
N GLN A 51 -6.19 29.28 -3.69
CA GLN A 51 -6.23 28.69 -5.02
C GLN A 51 -7.48 29.08 -5.83
N GLY A 52 -8.41 29.86 -5.27
CA GLY A 52 -9.66 30.24 -5.92
C GLY A 52 -10.53 29.05 -6.34
N ILE A 53 -10.50 27.95 -5.57
CA ILE A 53 -11.23 26.71 -5.91
C ILE A 53 -12.22 26.33 -4.81
N SER A 54 -13.27 25.59 -5.20
CA SER A 54 -14.19 24.98 -4.23
C SER A 54 -13.46 24.07 -3.24
N MET A 55 -13.95 24.04 -1.99
CA MET A 55 -13.52 23.12 -0.94
C MET A 55 -13.44 21.66 -1.40
N LYS A 56 -14.39 21.22 -2.24
CA LYS A 56 -14.41 19.84 -2.77
C LYS A 56 -13.21 19.58 -3.69
N LYS A 57 -12.81 20.58 -4.48
CA LYS A 57 -11.68 20.51 -5.40
C LYS A 57 -10.34 20.57 -4.64
N ALA A 58 -10.25 21.41 -3.60
CA ALA A 58 -9.10 21.46 -2.70
C ALA A 58 -8.87 20.10 -2.02
N ARG A 59 -9.92 19.50 -1.42
CA ARG A 59 -9.85 18.15 -0.81
C ARG A 59 -9.38 17.08 -1.79
N LYS A 60 -9.90 17.12 -3.02
CA LYS A 60 -9.54 16.16 -4.07
C LYS A 60 -8.07 16.30 -4.48
N ARG A 61 -7.57 17.53 -4.56
CA ARG A 61 -6.18 17.83 -4.92
C ARG A 61 -5.21 17.40 -3.82
N GLU A 62 -5.48 17.72 -2.56
CA GLU A 62 -4.68 17.26 -1.40
C GLU A 62 -4.58 15.72 -1.36
N ARG A 63 -5.73 15.03 -1.51
CA ARG A 63 -5.76 13.56 -1.59
C ARG A 63 -4.91 13.02 -2.75
N ARG A 64 -4.99 13.65 -3.93
CA ARG A 64 -4.20 13.27 -5.10
C ARG A 64 -2.70 13.50 -4.91
N GLN A 65 -2.28 14.55 -4.20
CA GLN A 65 -0.86 14.76 -3.88
C GLN A 65 -0.31 13.65 -2.97
N LEU A 66 -1.09 13.22 -1.97
CA LEU A 66 -0.74 12.10 -1.08
C LEU A 66 -0.67 10.74 -1.80
N CYS A 67 -1.46 10.56 -2.87
CA CYS A 67 -1.40 9.37 -3.72
C CYS A 67 -0.29 9.47 -4.78
N GLY A 68 -0.10 10.63 -5.40
CA GLY A 68 0.87 10.84 -6.47
C GLY A 68 2.31 10.62 -6.02
N LYS A 69 2.67 11.08 -4.81
CA LYS A 69 4.00 10.79 -4.23
C LYS A 69 4.25 9.29 -4.03
N ARG A 70 3.23 8.52 -3.61
CA ARG A 70 3.34 7.07 -3.42
C ARG A 70 3.31 6.26 -4.72
N VAL A 71 2.62 6.74 -5.75
CA VAL A 71 2.45 6.01 -7.02
C VAL A 71 3.62 6.21 -7.97
N LEU A 72 4.25 7.39 -7.97
CA LEU A 72 5.38 7.67 -8.86
C LEU A 72 6.67 6.95 -8.43
N GLU A 73 6.78 6.57 -7.16
CA GLU A 73 7.96 5.88 -6.61
C GLU A 73 7.90 4.35 -6.78
N ILE A 74 6.81 3.81 -7.32
CA ILE A 74 6.78 2.42 -7.78
C ILE A 74 7.65 2.36 -9.03
N LYS A 75 8.97 2.24 -8.81
CA LYS A 75 9.96 1.87 -9.81
C LYS A 75 9.37 0.69 -10.56
N ARG A 76 8.96 0.92 -11.82
CA ARG A 76 8.47 -0.15 -12.70
C ARG A 76 9.57 -1.20 -12.72
N ALA A 77 9.36 -2.32 -12.04
CA ALA A 77 10.33 -3.40 -12.02
C ALA A 77 10.61 -3.76 -13.49
N LYS A 78 11.86 -3.56 -13.92
CA LYS A 78 12.28 -3.89 -15.28
C LYS A 78 12.42 -5.41 -15.33
N PHE A 79 11.33 -6.10 -15.66
CA PHE A 79 11.37 -7.52 -15.92
C PHE A 79 12.10 -7.76 -17.26
N PRO A 80 13.00 -8.75 -17.34
CA PRO A 80 13.60 -9.11 -18.61
C PRO A 80 12.50 -9.58 -19.59
N PRO A 81 12.63 -9.29 -20.89
CA PRO A 81 11.69 -9.79 -21.89
C PRO A 81 11.82 -11.32 -22.04
N CYS A 82 10.72 -11.98 -22.39
CA CYS A 82 10.71 -13.41 -22.65
C CYS A 82 11.49 -13.74 -23.93
N SER A 83 12.32 -14.79 -23.91
CA SER A 83 13.13 -15.20 -25.07
C SER A 83 12.33 -15.59 -26.33
N ARG A 84 11.02 -15.85 -26.21
CA ARG A 84 10.12 -16.17 -27.34
C ARG A 84 9.15 -15.03 -27.70
N CYS A 85 8.79 -14.15 -26.77
CA CYS A 85 7.79 -13.11 -27.00
C CYS A 85 8.11 -11.84 -26.21
N ALA A 86 7.54 -10.70 -26.60
CA ALA A 86 7.78 -9.42 -25.91
C ALA A 86 7.12 -9.30 -24.51
N GLN A 87 6.53 -10.39 -23.97
CA GLN A 87 5.98 -10.37 -22.62
C GLN A 87 7.10 -10.48 -21.58
N PRO A 88 6.92 -9.95 -20.35
CA PRO A 88 7.91 -10.09 -19.30
C PRO A 88 8.12 -11.57 -18.93
N ALA A 89 9.38 -11.96 -18.76
CA ALA A 89 9.75 -13.27 -18.26
C ALA A 89 9.37 -13.40 -16.78
N GLY A 90 9.09 -14.64 -16.35
CA GLY A 90 8.87 -14.92 -14.93
C GLY A 90 10.13 -14.66 -14.12
N GLN A 91 9.98 -14.08 -12.93
CA GLN A 91 11.11 -13.91 -12.01
C GLN A 91 11.74 -15.27 -11.71
N ASN A 92 13.07 -15.36 -11.83
CA ASN A 92 13.85 -16.56 -11.60
C ASN A 92 13.49 -17.77 -12.49
N CYS A 93 12.85 -17.55 -13.64
CA CYS A 93 12.62 -18.61 -14.61
C CYS A 93 13.94 -19.00 -15.30
N SER A 94 14.39 -20.25 -15.10
CA SER A 94 15.61 -20.79 -15.72
C SER A 94 15.60 -20.73 -17.25
N LEU A 95 14.42 -20.66 -17.87
CA LEU A 95 14.25 -20.58 -19.32
C LEU A 95 14.04 -19.14 -19.84
N GLU A 96 14.09 -18.13 -18.95
CA GLU A 96 13.86 -16.71 -19.26
C GLU A 96 12.60 -16.50 -20.13
N ARG A 97 11.52 -17.18 -19.76
CA ARG A 97 10.26 -17.19 -20.53
C ARG A 97 9.09 -16.74 -19.69
N CYS A 98 8.08 -16.18 -20.35
CA CYS A 98 6.78 -15.94 -19.73
C CYS A 98 6.10 -17.28 -19.42
N LYS A 99 5.11 -17.28 -18.51
CA LYS A 99 4.37 -18.48 -18.09
C LYS A 99 3.87 -19.34 -19.25
N LYS A 100 3.29 -18.72 -20.28
CA LYS A 100 2.75 -19.44 -21.46
C LYS A 100 3.85 -20.11 -22.29
N CYS A 101 4.90 -19.36 -22.61
CA CYS A 101 6.03 -19.86 -23.41
C CYS A 101 6.85 -20.91 -22.65
N CYS A 102 7.00 -20.72 -21.33
CA CYS A 102 7.66 -21.68 -20.45
C CYS A 102 6.87 -22.99 -20.38
N ARG A 103 5.54 -22.94 -20.18
CA ARG A 103 4.70 -24.14 -20.15
C ARG A 103 4.81 -24.96 -21.44
N PHE A 104 4.77 -24.31 -22.59
CA PHE A 104 4.90 -24.98 -23.88
C PHE A 104 6.24 -25.70 -24.01
N LYS A 105 7.34 -25.01 -23.69
CA LYS A 105 8.70 -25.57 -23.76
C LYS A 105 8.88 -26.73 -22.77
N CYS A 106 8.53 -26.51 -21.51
CA CYS A 106 8.60 -27.53 -20.46
C CYS A 106 7.76 -28.77 -20.79
N LYS A 107 6.57 -28.61 -21.37
CA LYS A 107 5.73 -29.75 -21.80
C LYS A 107 6.36 -30.52 -22.96
N HIS A 108 6.94 -29.83 -23.93
CA HIS A 108 7.52 -30.45 -25.13
C HIS A 108 8.85 -31.16 -24.82
N GLU A 109 9.70 -30.55 -24.00
CA GLU A 109 11.03 -31.05 -23.66
C GLU A 109 11.05 -31.85 -22.34
N LYS A 110 9.89 -32.04 -21.69
CA LYS A 110 9.72 -32.67 -20.37
C LYS A 110 10.67 -32.10 -19.31
N LEU A 111 10.84 -30.77 -19.30
CA LEU A 111 11.71 -30.05 -18.38
C LEU A 111 10.93 -29.47 -17.20
N ASP A 112 11.48 -29.60 -16.00
CA ASP A 112 10.90 -29.00 -14.81
C ASP A 112 11.23 -27.50 -14.73
N CYS A 113 10.32 -26.72 -14.15
CA CYS A 113 10.52 -25.29 -13.91
C CYS A 113 10.15 -24.93 -12.49
N LYS A 114 11.15 -24.65 -11.64
CA LYS A 114 10.95 -24.23 -10.24
C LYS A 114 10.16 -22.92 -10.12
N ALA A 115 10.46 -21.93 -10.95
CA ALA A 115 9.80 -20.62 -10.93
C ALA A 115 8.29 -20.68 -11.25
N HIS A 116 7.90 -21.54 -12.20
CA HIS A 116 6.49 -21.70 -12.60
C HIS A 116 5.82 -22.95 -12.00
N ARG A 117 6.55 -23.72 -11.19
CA ARG A 117 6.11 -24.97 -10.56
C ARG A 117 5.57 -25.99 -11.57
N TYR A 118 6.31 -26.17 -12.66
CA TYR A 118 6.06 -27.25 -13.60
C TYR A 118 6.95 -28.43 -13.24
N ILE A 119 6.34 -29.61 -13.07
CA ILE A 119 7.01 -30.87 -12.78
C ILE A 119 6.50 -31.85 -13.82
N PHE A 120 7.41 -32.41 -14.60
CA PHE A 120 7.19 -33.33 -15.71
C PHE A 120 8.07 -34.58 -15.58
N SER A 121 9.12 -34.55 -14.75
CA SER A 121 9.88 -35.74 -14.39
C SER A 121 9.12 -36.60 -13.36
N GLU A 122 9.25 -37.93 -13.48
CA GLU A 122 8.70 -38.93 -12.54
C GLU A 122 9.49 -38.99 -11.21
N ASN A 123 10.53 -38.17 -11.03
CA ASN A 123 11.40 -38.15 -9.85
C ASN A 123 10.95 -37.11 -8.80
N ALA A 124 9.65 -36.98 -8.59
CA ALA A 124 9.07 -36.01 -7.65
C ALA A 124 9.42 -36.28 -6.16
N GLU A 125 9.99 -37.45 -5.84
CA GLU A 125 10.21 -37.89 -4.45
C GLU A 125 11.54 -37.41 -3.81
N ILE A 126 12.49 -36.86 -4.57
CA ILE A 126 13.84 -36.55 -4.04
C ILE A 126 14.01 -35.07 -3.61
N ALA A 127 13.07 -34.19 -3.93
CA ALA A 127 13.23 -32.75 -3.67
C ALA A 127 12.70 -32.25 -2.30
N GLU A 128 12.19 -33.12 -1.43
CA GLU A 128 11.73 -32.75 -0.08
C GLU A 128 12.78 -32.98 1.04
N ASN A 129 13.98 -33.50 0.73
CA ASN A 129 15.05 -33.72 1.71
C ASN A 129 16.37 -33.03 1.35
N CYS A 130 16.33 -31.73 1.02
CA CYS A 130 17.52 -30.86 1.09
C CYS A 130 17.13 -29.41 1.38
#